data_AF-A0A3C1WIJ8-F1
#
_entry.id   AF-A0A3C1WIJ8-F1
#
_cell.length_a   1.000
_cell.length_b   1.000
_cell.length_c   1.000
_cell.angle_alpha   90.00
_cell.angle_beta   90.00
_cell.angle_gamma   90.00
#
_symmetry.space_group_name_H-M   'P 1'
#
loop_
_entity.id
_entity.type
_entity.pdbx_description
1 polymer ?
#
loop_
_entity_poly.entity_id
_entity_poly.type
_entity_poly.pdbx_seq_one_letter_code
_entity_poly.pdbx_strand_id
1 'polypeptide(L)'
;CDLIEWDPKKGEIPGLKSGQDLETQEKLYEREIQRLKLSITSIPREDSAIRIALTHYPPLNHTLTPSRVSGTLETAGTKHTVFGHLHSIKKEWIGKAFGKLNGVTYHLTACDYLDFIPKLICEA
;
A
#
# COMPACT_ATOMS: atom_id res chain seq x y z
N CYS A 1 11.34 5.09 9.30
CA CYS A 1 10.67 5.81 8.19
C CYS A 1 9.92 4.83 7.28
N ASP A 2 8.79 5.24 6.65
CA ASP A 2 8.12 4.47 5.58
C ASP A 2 8.91 4.45 4.27
N LEU A 3 9.79 5.43 4.11
CA LEU A 3 10.88 5.36 3.15
C LEU A 3 11.89 4.36 3.68
N ILE A 4 12.14 3.31 2.89
CA ILE A 4 13.08 2.21 3.12
C ILE A 4 14.27 2.69 3.96
N GLU A 5 14.27 2.34 5.25
CA GLU A 5 15.44 2.49 6.11
C GLU A 5 16.33 1.27 5.89
N TRP A 6 17.48 1.52 5.28
CA TRP A 6 18.54 0.55 5.12
C TRP A 6 19.61 0.80 6.20
N ASP A 7 19.98 -0.26 6.94
CA ASP A 7 20.98 -0.25 8.03
C ASP A 7 22.35 -0.79 7.54
N PRO A 8 23.41 0.05 7.55
CA PRO A 8 24.79 -0.36 7.34
C PRO A 8 25.57 -0.50 8.64
N LYS A 9 25.66 -1.71 9.20
CA LYS A 9 26.91 -2.11 9.89
C LYS A 9 28.05 -2.44 8.93
N LYS A 10 27.87 -2.28 7.62
CA LYS A 10 28.87 -2.60 6.59
C LYS A 10 28.94 -1.44 5.59
N GLY A 11 30.13 -0.85 5.48
CA GLY A 11 30.41 0.30 4.64
C GLY A 11 29.95 0.12 3.19
N GLU A 12 29.35 1.20 2.69
CA GLU A 12 29.03 1.55 1.30
C GLU A 12 28.47 0.43 0.40
N ILE A 13 27.16 0.49 0.16
CA ILE A 13 26.47 -0.28 -0.87
C ILE A 13 26.31 0.58 -2.14
N PRO A 14 26.63 0.05 -3.33
CA PRO A 14 26.35 0.72 -4.59
C PRO A 14 24.86 1.06 -4.73
N GLY A 15 24.52 2.34 -4.92
CA GLY A 15 23.15 2.84 -5.00
C GLY A 15 22.58 3.43 -3.71
N LEU A 16 23.41 3.57 -2.66
CA LEU A 16 23.05 4.32 -1.46
C LEU A 16 22.83 5.80 -1.82
N LYS A 17 21.57 6.22 -1.71
CA LYS A 17 21.13 7.58 -2.01
C LYS A 17 21.71 8.56 -0.99
N SER A 18 22.26 9.66 -1.48
CA SER A 18 22.82 10.73 -0.65
C SER A 18 21.74 11.38 0.22
N GLY A 19 22.12 12.15 1.24
CA GLY A 19 21.15 12.88 2.08
C GLY A 19 20.20 13.79 1.28
N GLN A 20 20.69 14.38 0.18
CA GLN A 20 19.88 15.19 -0.73
C GLN A 20 18.85 14.38 -1.52
N ASP A 21 19.19 13.15 -1.91
CA ASP A 21 18.28 12.25 -2.63
C ASP A 21 17.14 11.79 -1.72
N LEU A 22 17.42 11.52 -0.45
CA LEU A 22 16.41 11.16 0.55
C LEU A 22 15.42 12.31 0.80
N GLU A 23 15.91 13.54 0.95
CA GLU A 23 15.04 14.72 1.12
C GLU A 23 14.15 14.95 -0.12
N THR A 24 14.72 14.76 -1.31
CA THR A 24 13.97 14.87 -2.58
C THR A 24 12.89 13.81 -2.70
N GLN A 25 13.19 12.57 -2.30
CA GLN A 25 12.21 11.48 -2.27
C GLN A 25 11.10 11.72 -1.25
N GLU A 26 11.42 12.25 -0.07
CA GLU A 26 10.44 12.58 0.96
C GLU A 26 9.49 13.69 0.49
N LYS A 27 10.01 14.75 -0.16
CA LYS A 27 9.18 15.80 -0.77
C LYS A 27 8.25 15.25 -1.84
N LEU A 28 8.76 14.35 -2.69
CA LEU A 28 7.94 13.69 -3.70
C LEU A 28 6.84 12.85 -3.03
N TYR A 29 7.21 12.01 -2.07
CA TYR A 29 6.26 11.15 -1.37
C TYR A 29 5.15 11.95 -0.67
N GLU A 30 5.51 13.03 0.02
CA GLU A 30 4.51 13.90 0.66
C GLU A 30 3.55 14.51 -0.37
N ARG A 31 4.04 14.93 -1.55
CA ARG A 31 3.18 15.41 -2.63
C ARG A 31 2.21 14.34 -3.12
N GLU A 32 2.65 13.09 -3.23
CA GLU A 32 1.78 11.97 -3.61
C GLU A 32 0.70 11.69 -2.54
N ILE A 33 1.06 11.78 -1.24
CA ILE A 33 0.10 11.68 -0.13
C ILE A 33 -0.95 12.78 -0.19
N GLN A 34 -0.54 14.03 -0.45
CA GLN A 34 -1.49 15.14 -0.58
C GLN A 34 -2.41 14.95 -1.79
N ARG A 35 -1.90 14.45 -2.93
CA ARG A 35 -2.75 14.11 -4.09
C ARG A 35 -3.75 13.02 -3.76
N LEU A 36 -3.35 11.99 -3.01
CA LEU A 36 -4.27 10.95 -2.54
C LEU A 36 -5.38 11.54 -1.67
N LYS A 37 -5.03 12.39 -0.69
CA LYS A 37 -6.01 13.08 0.16
C LYS A 37 -7.00 13.91 -0.65
N LEU A 38 -6.52 14.70 -1.62
CA LEU A 38 -7.37 15.49 -2.51
C LEU A 38 -8.34 14.59 -3.32
N SER A 39 -7.83 13.48 -3.85
CA SER A 39 -8.64 12.51 -4.60
C SER A 39 -9.72 11.84 -3.73
N ILE A 40 -9.43 11.62 -2.45
CA ILE A 40 -10.40 11.10 -1.49
C ILE A 40 -11.48 12.13 -1.17
N THR A 41 -11.07 13.40 -0.98
CA THR A 41 -12.00 14.48 -0.62
C THR A 41 -12.93 14.90 -1.76
N SER A 42 -12.58 14.61 -3.01
CA SER A 42 -13.45 14.88 -4.16
C SER A 42 -14.61 13.88 -4.30
N ILE A 43 -14.54 12.74 -3.60
CA ILE A 43 -15.60 11.72 -3.61
C ILE A 43 -16.66 12.12 -2.58
N PRO A 44 -17.95 12.26 -2.96
CA PRO A 44 -19.03 12.54 -2.03
C PRO A 44 -19.05 11.54 -0.87
N ARG A 45 -19.41 12.04 0.32
CA ARG A 45 -19.55 11.19 1.49
C ARG A 45 -20.97 10.64 1.52
N GLU A 46 -21.09 9.39 1.12
CA GLU A 46 -22.33 8.60 1.21
C GLU A 46 -22.07 7.44 2.17
N ASP A 47 -22.83 7.39 3.27
CA ASP A 47 -22.58 6.40 4.34
C ASP A 47 -22.87 4.95 3.90
N SER A 48 -23.68 4.77 2.85
CA SER A 48 -23.97 3.45 2.26
C SER A 48 -22.95 3.02 1.21
N ALA A 49 -22.09 3.92 0.72
CA ALA A 49 -21.16 3.59 -0.36
C ALA A 49 -19.94 2.83 0.16
N ILE A 50 -19.63 1.70 -0.48
CA ILE A 50 -18.40 0.95 -0.19
C ILE A 50 -17.22 1.62 -0.88
N ARG A 51 -16.28 2.13 -0.09
CA ARG A 51 -15.05 2.74 -0.60
C ARG A 51 -13.98 1.67 -0.86
N ILE A 52 -13.48 1.62 -2.09
CA ILE A 52 -12.46 0.68 -2.55
C ILE A 52 -11.27 1.47 -3.09
N ALA A 53 -10.07 1.16 -2.62
CA ALA A 53 -8.83 1.75 -3.10
C ALA A 53 -8.07 0.74 -3.98
N LEU A 54 -7.55 1.20 -5.11
CA LEU A 54 -6.72 0.41 -6.01
C LEU A 54 -5.33 1.04 -6.10
N THR A 55 -4.29 0.28 -5.77
CA THR A 55 -2.90 0.73 -5.85
C THR A 55 -2.07 -0.33 -6.55
N HIS A 56 -1.07 0.06 -7.35
CA HIS A 56 -0.20 -0.96 -7.94
C HIS A 56 0.68 -1.63 -6.88
N TYR A 57 1.35 -0.80 -6.06
CA TYR A 57 2.18 -1.24 -4.95
C TYR A 57 1.34 -1.53 -3.70
N PRO A 58 1.82 -2.40 -2.78
CA PRO A 58 1.21 -2.56 -1.48
C PRO A 58 1.15 -1.20 -0.75
N PRO A 59 0.00 -0.81 -0.20
CA PRO A 59 -0.13 0.40 0.62
C PRO A 59 0.39 0.20 2.06
N LEU A 60 1.04 -0.93 2.33
CA LEU A 60 1.67 -1.28 3.60
C LEU A 60 3.18 -1.27 3.42
N ASN A 61 3.93 -1.14 4.51
CA ASN A 61 5.38 -1.29 4.41
C ASN A 61 5.81 -2.77 4.32
N HIS A 62 7.12 -3.00 4.20
CA HIS A 62 7.70 -4.34 4.00
C HIS A 62 7.48 -5.31 5.16
N THR A 63 7.24 -4.80 6.38
CA THR A 63 6.86 -5.60 7.55
C THR A 63 5.36 -5.75 7.71
N LEU A 64 4.58 -5.28 6.73
CA LEU A 64 3.12 -5.33 6.68
C LEU A 64 2.48 -4.50 7.81
N THR A 65 3.21 -3.49 8.28
CA THR A 65 2.70 -2.51 9.24
C THR A 65 2.13 -1.31 8.49
N PRO A 66 1.21 -0.55 9.12
CA PRO A 66 0.60 0.62 8.50
C PRO A 66 1.65 1.63 7.98
N SER A 67 1.40 2.17 6.79
CA SER A 67 2.14 3.29 6.21
C SER A 67 1.29 4.56 6.21
N ARG A 68 1.87 5.71 5.85
CA ARG A 68 1.11 6.95 5.58
C ARG A 68 0.01 6.75 4.52
N VAL A 69 0.23 5.89 3.53
CA VAL A 69 -0.80 5.57 2.50
C VAL A 69 -1.94 4.80 3.14
N SER A 70 -1.67 3.68 3.83
CA SER A 70 -2.74 2.89 4.45
C SER A 70 -3.50 3.68 5.50
N GLY A 71 -2.81 4.46 6.34
CA GLY A 71 -3.46 5.32 7.34
C GLY A 71 -4.38 6.37 6.71
N THR A 72 -3.99 6.94 5.57
CA THR A 72 -4.82 7.88 4.81
C THR A 72 -6.08 7.18 4.26
N LEU A 73 -5.93 5.97 3.70
CA LEU A 73 -7.06 5.17 3.19
C LEU A 73 -8.01 4.70 4.31
N GLU A 74 -7.45 4.30 5.45
CA GLU A 74 -8.18 3.87 6.65
C GLU A 74 -9.03 5.02 7.19
N THR A 75 -8.44 6.20 7.37
CA THR A 75 -9.14 7.42 7.84
C THR A 75 -10.24 7.85 6.87
N ALA A 76 -10.06 7.57 5.58
CA ALA A 76 -11.04 7.87 4.53
C ALA A 76 -12.25 6.92 4.50
N GLY A 77 -12.29 5.91 5.38
CA GLY A 77 -13.37 4.93 5.44
C GLY A 77 -13.30 3.84 4.38
N THR A 78 -12.13 3.64 3.75
CA THR A 78 -11.90 2.55 2.79
C THR A 78 -12.21 1.21 3.46
N LYS A 79 -12.92 0.31 2.75
CA LYS A 79 -13.23 -1.05 3.24
C LYS A 79 -12.38 -2.11 2.57
N HIS A 80 -11.99 -1.87 1.32
CA HIS A 80 -11.17 -2.78 0.54
C HIS A 80 -10.01 -2.03 -0.10
N THR A 81 -8.82 -2.57 0.02
CA THR A 81 -7.66 -2.10 -0.75
C THR A 81 -7.13 -3.23 -1.62
N VAL A 82 -7.02 -2.97 -2.91
CA VAL A 82 -6.62 -3.95 -3.92
C VAL A 82 -5.27 -3.55 -4.48
N PHE A 83 -4.33 -4.48 -4.53
CA PHE A 83 -2.99 -4.21 -5.04
C PHE A 83 -2.31 -5.43 -5.67
N GLY A 84 -1.25 -5.15 -6.42
CA GLY A 84 -0.42 -6.15 -7.09
C GLY A 84 1.04 -6.05 -6.67
N HIS A 85 1.92 -5.97 -7.66
CA HIS A 85 3.38 -5.82 -7.55
C HIS A 85 4.14 -7.02 -6.95
N LEU A 86 3.54 -7.74 -6.01
CA LEU A 86 4.16 -8.89 -5.35
C LEU A 86 3.93 -10.17 -6.16
N HIS A 87 5.01 -10.68 -6.76
CA HIS A 87 5.03 -11.89 -7.59
C HIS A 87 5.77 -13.04 -6.92
N SER A 88 5.45 -14.27 -7.31
CA SER A 88 6.09 -15.50 -6.79
C SER A 88 6.05 -15.64 -5.26
N ILE A 89 5.04 -15.05 -4.62
CA ILE A 89 4.83 -15.17 -3.17
C ILE A 89 4.35 -16.58 -2.85
N LYS A 90 5.02 -17.26 -1.91
CA LYS A 90 4.59 -18.57 -1.43
C LYS A 90 3.24 -18.45 -0.74
N LYS A 91 2.30 -19.33 -1.09
CA LYS A 91 0.93 -19.33 -0.52
C LYS A 91 0.94 -19.48 1.02
N GLU A 92 1.97 -20.09 1.61
CA GLU A 92 2.10 -20.19 3.07
C GLU A 92 2.29 -18.83 3.80
N TRP A 93 2.76 -17.79 3.11
CA TRP A 93 3.00 -16.46 3.71
C TRP A 93 1.75 -15.56 3.73
N ILE A 94 0.66 -16.01 3.09
CA ILE A 94 -0.59 -15.27 2.91
C ILE A 94 -1.22 -14.86 4.24
N GLY A 95 -1.28 -15.78 5.21
CA GLY A 95 -1.96 -15.55 6.50
C GLY A 95 -1.34 -14.45 7.36
N LYS A 96 -0.13 -13.99 7.02
CA LYS A 96 0.55 -12.88 7.70
C LYS A 96 0.56 -11.59 6.89
N ALA A 97 0.46 -11.67 5.56
CA ALA A 97 0.68 -10.55 4.65
C ALA A 97 -0.58 -9.89 4.10
N PHE A 98 -1.65 -10.65 3.87
CA PHE A 98 -2.85 -10.14 3.19
C PHE A 98 -4.09 -10.61 3.94
N GLY A 99 -4.89 -9.67 4.44
CA GLY A 99 -5.99 -9.96 5.35
C GLY A 99 -6.70 -8.68 5.82
N LYS A 100 -7.30 -8.73 7.00
CA LYS A 100 -8.01 -7.59 7.60
C LYS A 100 -7.13 -6.87 8.61
N LEU A 101 -6.89 -5.59 8.41
CA LEU A 101 -6.16 -4.72 9.32
C LEU A 101 -6.93 -3.41 9.49
N ASN A 102 -7.12 -2.95 10.73
CA ASN A 102 -7.84 -1.71 11.06
C ASN A 102 -9.22 -1.59 10.39
N GLY A 103 -9.92 -2.71 10.20
CA GLY A 103 -11.22 -2.74 9.55
C GLY A 103 -11.20 -2.70 8.02
N VAL A 104 -10.02 -2.64 7.40
CA VAL A 104 -9.79 -2.67 5.94
C VAL A 104 -9.36 -4.07 5.51
N THR A 105 -9.91 -4.57 4.41
CA THR A 105 -9.50 -5.85 3.81
C THR A 105 -8.51 -5.59 2.67
N TYR A 106 -7.33 -6.18 2.76
CA TYR A 106 -6.24 -6.05 1.81
C TYR A 106 -6.21 -7.23 0.84
N HIS A 107 -6.26 -6.95 -0.45
CA HIS A 107 -6.37 -7.93 -1.52
C HIS A 107 -5.14 -7.88 -2.42
N LEU A 108 -4.30 -8.93 -2.37
CA LEU A 108 -3.31 -9.18 -3.40
C LEU A 108 -4.00 -9.78 -4.64
N THR A 109 -3.84 -9.12 -5.79
CA THR A 109 -4.43 -9.52 -7.08
C THR A 109 -3.39 -9.64 -8.19
N ALA A 110 -2.15 -10.01 -7.85
CA ALA A 110 -1.16 -10.38 -8.85
C ALA A 110 -1.64 -11.63 -9.63
N CYS A 111 -1.46 -11.65 -10.95
CA CYS A 111 -2.04 -12.68 -11.82
C CYS A 111 -1.48 -14.07 -11.54
N ASP A 112 -0.18 -14.17 -11.34
CA ASP A 112 0.51 -15.41 -10.94
C ASP A 112 0.05 -15.90 -9.56
N TYR A 113 -0.25 -14.99 -8.64
CA TYR A 113 -0.81 -15.33 -7.34
C TYR A 113 -2.24 -15.86 -7.42
N LEU A 114 -3.07 -15.27 -8.28
CA LEU A 114 -4.48 -15.64 -8.46
C LEU A 114 -4.69 -16.80 -9.45
N ASP A 115 -3.62 -17.43 -9.94
CA ASP A 115 -3.71 -18.46 -10.99
C ASP A 115 -4.49 -17.94 -12.22
N PHE A 116 -4.37 -16.63 -12.52
CA PHE A 116 -5.11 -15.90 -13.56
C PHE A 116 -6.65 -15.96 -13.44
N ILE A 117 -7.17 -16.24 -12.24
CA ILE A 117 -8.61 -16.27 -11.95
C ILE A 117 -9.05 -14.93 -11.32
N PRO A 118 -10.11 -14.27 -11.84
CA PRO A 118 -10.64 -13.06 -11.22
C PRO A 118 -11.05 -13.28 -9.77
N LYS A 119 -10.72 -12.32 -8.90
CA LYS A 119 -11.11 -12.34 -7.48
C LYS A 119 -12.30 -11.41 -7.24
N LEU A 120 -13.35 -11.93 -6.62
CA LEU A 120 -14.46 -11.12 -6.10
C LEU A 120 -13.97 -10.27 -4.92
N ILE A 121 -14.20 -8.95 -4.98
CA ILE A 121 -13.78 -8.00 -3.95
C ILE A 121 -14.93 -7.67 -3.00
N CYS A 122 -16.09 -7.30 -3.56
CA CYS A 122 -17.32 -7.05 -2.83
C CYS A 122 -18.52 -7.27 -3.77
N GLU A 123 -19.68 -7.55 -3.19
CA GLU A 123 -20.96 -7.54 -3.89
C GLU A 123 -21.54 -6.10 -3.91
N ALA A 124 -22.52 -5.88 -4.78
CA ALA A 124 -23.22 -4.60 -4.92
C ALA A 124 -24.37 -4.47 -3.92
#